data_AF-A0AAE0BZT1-F1
#
_entry.id   AF-A0AAE0BZT1-F1
#
_cell.length_a   1.000
_cell.length_b   1.000
_cell.length_c   1.000
_cell.angle_alpha   90.00
_cell.angle_beta   90.00
_cell.angle_gamma   90.00
#
_symmetry.space_group_name_H-M   'P 1'
#
loop_
_entity.id
_entity.type
_entity.pdbx_description
1 polymer ?
#
loop_
_entity_poly.entity_id
_entity_poly.type
_entity_poly.pdbx_seq_one_letter_code
_entity_poly.pdbx_strand_id
1 'polypeptide(L)'
;MLTFGSKAVTDFILNWVYNVEKIPSLKPYIVAVMDEELLRVCREKGIPAFHAQNSNIIGDKENLGGAVGQEKQVVSADKYYRQDGAAFKKMGAVKARVLQDLLEAGYNVFVSDADTVWFSDPWDIVGKEGVPSRSDSKLLREADILVSTDCIDYSEDLGPGLAAHEHNTGILWLRSTPSTIAFTKEWQVRALATTDGHDQTEFNRILKGWYEPGVEGRLSRDSGLDFPYMPAYVNEQDILVPTDPQRDLTVHGDKRMGMRPQMLEKAWNTFNRHKQQNIRDIYWMWRGRLKAAILPMAEFLNGHMYFTRRVQEYPGAAQPKVVHLTYQFGDTADYVYGKRQRLRELGMWEMEEADYFSKDDYIYITDVGSLCPASMPFLITL
;
A
#
# COMPACT_ATOMS: atom_id res chain seq x y z
N MET A 1 -5.17 8.42 -9.70
CA MET A 1 -4.69 8.19 -8.32
C MET A 1 -5.85 8.23 -7.35
N LEU A 2 -5.79 7.46 -6.26
CA LEU A 2 -6.79 7.45 -5.19
C LEU A 2 -6.08 7.58 -3.84
N THR A 3 -6.66 8.35 -2.92
CA THR A 3 -6.29 8.29 -1.50
C THR A 3 -7.54 8.26 -0.63
N PHE A 4 -7.38 7.89 0.63
CA PHE A 4 -8.44 7.82 1.63
C PHE A 4 -8.08 8.72 2.80
N GLY A 5 -9.07 9.42 3.34
CA GLY A 5 -8.84 10.30 4.48
C GLY A 5 -10.10 10.56 5.29
N SER A 6 -9.87 11.12 6.47
CA SER A 6 -10.90 11.62 7.38
C SER A 6 -10.48 13.00 7.89
N LYS A 7 -11.39 13.69 8.58
CA LYS A 7 -11.13 14.98 9.21
C LYS A 7 -9.86 14.96 10.08
N ALA A 8 -9.65 13.87 10.82
CA ALA A 8 -8.50 13.68 11.71
C ALA A 8 -7.12 13.78 11.04
N VAL A 9 -7.04 13.57 9.72
CA VAL A 9 -5.79 13.63 8.94
C VAL A 9 -5.92 14.58 7.75
N THR A 10 -6.74 15.63 7.89
CA THR A 10 -6.99 16.62 6.82
C THR A 10 -5.69 17.18 6.26
N ASP A 11 -4.75 17.56 7.12
CA ASP A 11 -3.47 18.12 6.72
C ASP A 11 -2.58 17.13 5.95
N PHE A 12 -2.59 15.85 6.31
CA PHE A 12 -1.94 14.82 5.49
C PHE A 12 -2.60 14.68 4.11
N ILE A 13 -3.92 14.75 4.03
CA ILE A 13 -4.63 14.76 2.74
C ILE A 13 -4.24 15.97 1.90
N LEU A 14 -4.16 17.15 2.51
CA LEU A 14 -3.76 18.35 1.79
C LEU A 14 -2.29 18.30 1.36
N ASN A 15 -1.40 17.75 2.19
CA ASN A 15 -0.01 17.50 1.83
C ASN A 15 0.10 16.50 0.67
N TRP A 16 -0.66 15.43 0.71
CA TRP A 16 -0.72 14.43 -0.36
C TRP A 16 -1.22 15.04 -1.67
N VAL A 17 -2.33 15.79 -1.63
CA VAL A 17 -2.91 16.48 -2.78
C VAL A 17 -1.88 17.43 -3.39
N TYR A 18 -1.22 18.23 -2.57
CA TYR A 18 -0.20 19.17 -3.02
C TYR A 18 0.95 18.47 -3.76
N ASN A 19 1.47 17.36 -3.22
CA ASN A 19 2.54 16.60 -3.86
C ASN A 19 2.08 15.90 -5.16
N VAL A 20 0.85 15.38 -5.18
CA VAL A 20 0.27 14.77 -6.40
C VAL A 20 0.01 15.81 -7.48
N GLU A 21 -0.45 17.01 -7.13
CA GLU A 21 -0.72 18.08 -8.08
C GLU A 21 0.53 18.67 -8.73
N LYS A 22 1.67 18.63 -8.04
CA LYS A 22 2.98 18.97 -8.59
C LYS A 22 3.41 18.06 -9.74
N ILE A 23 2.81 16.87 -9.88
CA ILE A 23 3.14 15.87 -10.90
C ILE A 23 1.95 15.72 -11.86
N PRO A 24 1.90 16.47 -12.98
CA PRO A 24 0.72 16.52 -13.84
C PRO A 24 0.26 15.16 -14.36
N SER A 25 1.20 14.23 -14.58
CA SER A 25 0.92 12.87 -15.06
C SER A 25 0.16 12.02 -14.03
N LEU A 26 0.13 12.40 -12.75
CA LEU A 26 -0.65 11.74 -11.70
C LEU A 26 -2.15 12.12 -11.71
N LYS A 27 -2.54 13.12 -12.50
CA LYS A 27 -3.95 13.46 -12.74
C LYS A 27 -4.57 12.48 -13.77
N PRO A 28 -5.86 12.12 -13.62
CA PRO A 28 -6.77 12.53 -12.55
C PRO A 28 -6.46 11.83 -11.21
N TYR A 29 -6.72 12.55 -10.12
CA TYR A 29 -6.74 12.00 -8.76
C TYR A 29 -8.09 12.26 -8.11
N ILE A 30 -8.42 11.48 -7.08
CA ILE A 30 -9.64 11.66 -6.29
C ILE A 30 -9.40 11.25 -4.84
N VAL A 31 -10.07 11.94 -3.91
CA VAL A 31 -10.03 11.62 -2.47
C VAL A 31 -11.34 10.93 -2.07
N ALA A 32 -11.24 9.70 -1.54
CA ALA A 32 -12.36 9.03 -0.89
C ALA A 32 -12.38 9.42 0.59
N VAL A 33 -13.34 10.28 0.97
CA VAL A 33 -13.42 10.82 2.32
C VAL A 33 -14.33 9.97 3.21
N MET A 34 -13.94 9.79 4.47
CA MET A 34 -14.66 8.93 5.42
C MET A 34 -15.73 9.69 6.23
N ASP A 35 -15.73 11.01 6.17
CA ASP A 35 -16.66 11.89 6.87
C ASP A 35 -17.01 13.15 6.06
N GLU A 36 -18.14 13.76 6.39
CA GLU A 36 -18.68 14.96 5.73
C GLU A 36 -17.83 16.22 5.97
N GLU A 37 -17.07 16.26 7.07
CA GLU A 37 -16.25 17.43 7.40
C GLU A 37 -15.05 17.54 6.44
N LEU A 38 -14.34 16.44 6.18
CA LEU A 38 -13.31 16.42 5.15
C LEU A 38 -13.92 16.65 3.76
N LEU A 39 -15.12 16.11 3.47
CA LEU A 39 -15.80 16.39 2.19
C LEU A 39 -16.01 17.89 1.98
N ARG A 40 -16.46 18.59 3.03
CA ARG A 40 -16.65 20.05 3.00
C ARG A 40 -15.33 20.77 2.75
N VAL A 41 -14.25 20.39 3.44
CA VAL A 41 -12.91 20.96 3.22
C VAL A 41 -12.45 20.76 1.77
N CYS A 42 -12.62 19.55 1.22
CA CYS A 42 -12.26 19.26 -0.18
C CYS A 42 -13.08 20.13 -1.15
N ARG A 43 -14.40 20.27 -0.94
CA ARG A 43 -15.27 21.11 -1.77
C ARG A 43 -14.86 22.58 -1.74
N GLU A 44 -14.61 23.13 -0.55
CA GLU A 44 -14.18 24.52 -0.35
C GLU A 44 -12.84 24.81 -1.05
N LYS A 45 -11.96 23.81 -1.13
CA LYS A 45 -10.65 23.90 -1.80
C LYS A 45 -10.64 23.46 -3.27
N GLY A 46 -11.79 23.04 -3.82
CA GLY A 46 -11.88 22.56 -5.20
C GLY A 46 -11.16 21.21 -5.45
N ILE A 47 -10.92 20.43 -4.40
CA ILE A 47 -10.25 19.13 -4.48
C ILE A 47 -11.27 18.06 -4.90
N PRO A 48 -11.03 17.27 -5.97
CA PRO A 48 -11.92 16.18 -6.36
C PRO A 48 -12.07 15.15 -5.26
N ALA A 49 -13.28 15.03 -4.70
CA ALA A 49 -13.55 14.13 -3.58
C ALA A 49 -14.98 13.60 -3.62
N PHE A 50 -15.18 12.42 -3.03
CA PHE A 50 -16.50 11.83 -2.79
C PHE A 50 -16.52 11.14 -1.42
N HIS A 51 -17.70 11.11 -0.80
CA HIS A 51 -17.88 10.37 0.43
C HIS A 51 -17.75 8.87 0.14
N ALA A 52 -16.86 8.16 0.83
CA ALA A 52 -16.61 6.73 0.61
C ALA A 52 -17.85 5.86 0.89
N GLN A 53 -18.79 6.37 1.70
CA GLN A 53 -20.10 5.74 1.91
C GLN A 53 -21.08 5.89 0.73
N ASN A 54 -20.83 6.81 -0.20
CA ASN A 54 -21.62 7.03 -1.41
C ASN A 54 -21.10 6.22 -2.62
N SER A 55 -20.14 5.33 -2.40
CA SER A 55 -19.92 4.21 -3.32
C SER A 55 -21.26 3.46 -3.47
N ASN A 56 -21.54 2.81 -4.60
CA ASN A 56 -22.87 2.21 -4.94
C ASN A 56 -23.29 1.05 -3.99
N ILE A 57 -22.78 1.03 -2.75
CA ILE A 57 -22.58 -0.12 -1.87
C ILE A 57 -22.60 0.28 -0.38
N ILE A 58 -23.57 1.09 0.01
CA ILE A 58 -24.24 0.82 1.30
C ILE A 58 -25.68 0.38 0.99
N GLY A 59 -25.83 -0.36 -0.12
CA GLY A 59 -27.10 -0.70 -0.76
C GLY A 59 -27.50 -2.17 -0.69
N ASP A 60 -26.67 -3.07 -0.19
CA ASP A 60 -27.05 -4.49 0.03
C ASP A 60 -27.19 -4.77 1.53
N LYS A 61 -28.14 -4.06 2.17
CA LYS A 61 -28.57 -4.37 3.54
C LYS A 61 -29.14 -5.79 3.67
N GLU A 62 -29.53 -6.41 2.56
CA GLU A 62 -30.15 -7.75 2.55
C GLU A 62 -29.15 -8.91 2.41
N ASN A 63 -27.96 -8.69 1.83
CA ASN A 63 -26.92 -9.73 1.71
C ASN A 63 -25.88 -9.72 2.85
N LEU A 64 -25.95 -8.73 3.75
CA LEU A 64 -25.19 -8.68 5.01
C LEU A 64 -25.93 -9.42 6.14
N GLY A 65 -26.34 -10.66 5.86
CA GLY A 65 -27.10 -11.51 6.77
C GLY A 65 -26.56 -11.48 8.20
N GLY A 66 -27.35 -10.88 9.10
CA GLY A 66 -27.30 -11.13 10.54
C GLY A 66 -26.20 -10.45 11.38
N ALA A 67 -25.31 -9.62 10.81
CA ALA A 67 -24.22 -9.00 11.58
C ALA A 67 -24.36 -7.48 11.82
N VAL A 68 -25.40 -6.84 11.29
CA VAL A 68 -25.74 -5.45 11.64
C VAL A 68 -26.86 -5.46 12.68
N GLY A 69 -26.49 -5.86 13.90
CA GLY A 69 -27.30 -5.59 15.08
C GLY A 69 -27.45 -4.07 15.25
N GLN A 70 -28.71 -3.64 15.26
CA GLN A 70 -29.28 -2.40 15.80
C GLN A 70 -28.37 -1.16 15.93
N GLU A 71 -28.84 -0.07 15.30
CA GLU A 71 -28.51 1.34 15.58
C GLU A 71 -27.86 1.59 16.95
N LYS A 72 -26.55 1.87 16.95
CA LYS A 72 -25.85 2.76 17.90
C LYS A 72 -24.34 2.78 17.60
N GLN A 73 -23.91 3.81 16.89
CA GLN A 73 -22.91 4.79 17.35
C GLN A 73 -22.35 5.53 16.12
N VAL A 74 -22.67 6.82 16.08
CA VAL A 74 -21.85 7.83 15.42
C VAL A 74 -20.43 7.66 15.98
N VAL A 75 -19.51 7.24 15.14
CA VAL A 75 -18.08 7.24 15.47
C VAL A 75 -17.68 8.70 15.57
N SER A 76 -17.22 9.13 16.74
CA SER A 76 -16.85 10.52 17.00
C SER A 76 -15.78 10.98 16.00
N ALA A 77 -16.00 12.13 15.36
CA ALA A 77 -15.16 12.69 14.30
C ALA A 77 -13.73 13.08 14.74
N ASP A 78 -13.42 12.99 16.03
CA ASP A 78 -12.25 13.64 16.64
C ASP A 78 -11.07 12.70 16.99
N LYS A 79 -11.09 11.40 16.63
CA LYS A 79 -10.03 10.45 17.05
C LYS A 79 -9.24 9.84 15.90
N TYR A 80 -7.93 9.68 16.11
CA TYR A 80 -7.06 8.98 15.18
C TYR A 80 -7.35 7.46 15.20
N TYR A 81 -8.00 6.99 14.13
CA TYR A 81 -8.63 5.66 14.01
C TYR A 81 -7.71 4.46 14.23
N ARG A 82 -6.39 4.59 14.08
CA ARG A 82 -5.45 3.45 14.11
C ARG A 82 -5.35 2.78 15.48
N GLN A 83 -5.76 3.47 16.55
CA GLN A 83 -5.79 2.93 17.92
C GLN A 83 -7.17 2.40 18.35
N ASP A 84 -8.21 2.63 17.54
CA ASP A 84 -9.54 2.02 17.72
C ASP A 84 -9.70 0.85 16.73
N GLY A 85 -9.45 -0.36 17.23
CA GLY A 85 -9.47 -1.58 16.41
C GLY A 85 -10.81 -1.86 15.72
N ALA A 86 -11.95 -1.35 16.21
CA ALA A 86 -13.24 -1.57 15.57
C ALA A 86 -13.47 -0.57 14.43
N ALA A 87 -13.08 0.69 14.60
CA ALA A 87 -13.18 1.71 13.56
C ALA A 87 -12.15 1.49 12.43
N PHE A 88 -10.94 1.03 12.78
CA PHE A 88 -9.89 0.69 11.82
C PHE A 88 -10.30 -0.46 10.87
N LYS A 89 -10.95 -1.51 11.39
CA LYS A 89 -11.48 -2.62 10.57
C LYS A 89 -12.55 -2.18 9.57
N LYS A 90 -13.50 -1.36 10.03
CA LYS A 90 -14.55 -0.81 9.16
C LYS A 90 -13.95 0.05 8.03
N MET A 91 -12.92 0.85 8.34
CA MET A 91 -12.20 1.66 7.34
C MET A 91 -11.53 0.79 6.28
N GLY A 92 -10.85 -0.28 6.70
CA GLY A 92 -10.19 -1.24 5.82
C GLY A 92 -11.13 -1.88 4.79
N ALA A 93 -12.32 -2.28 5.24
CA ALA A 93 -13.35 -2.80 4.35
C ALA A 93 -13.91 -1.76 3.39
N VAL A 94 -14.08 -0.51 3.82
CA VAL A 94 -14.52 0.60 2.95
C VAL A 94 -13.47 0.85 1.86
N LYS A 95 -12.17 0.81 2.20
CA LYS A 95 -11.07 0.91 1.22
C LYS A 95 -11.18 -0.16 0.14
N ALA A 96 -11.29 -1.43 0.55
CA ALA A 96 -11.45 -2.54 -0.39
C ALA A 96 -12.69 -2.37 -1.27
N ARG A 97 -13.80 -1.85 -0.73
CA ARG A 97 -15.02 -1.66 -1.51
C ARG A 97 -14.93 -0.54 -2.52
N VAL A 98 -14.42 0.62 -2.13
CA VAL A 98 -14.22 1.73 -3.07
C VAL A 98 -13.30 1.31 -4.22
N LEU A 99 -12.25 0.53 -3.94
CA LEU A 99 -11.39 -0.04 -4.97
C LEU A 99 -12.17 -0.98 -5.89
N GLN A 100 -13.00 -1.88 -5.34
CA GLN A 100 -13.87 -2.75 -6.13
C GLN A 100 -14.75 -1.95 -7.09
N ASP A 101 -15.43 -0.90 -6.62
CA ASP A 101 -16.36 -0.13 -7.44
C ASP A 101 -15.66 0.57 -8.62
N LEU A 102 -14.46 1.11 -8.38
CA LEU A 102 -13.65 1.73 -9.43
C LEU A 102 -13.20 0.69 -10.47
N LEU A 103 -12.82 -0.50 -10.02
CA LEU A 103 -12.45 -1.61 -10.90
C LEU A 103 -13.67 -2.12 -11.70
N GLU A 104 -14.84 -2.26 -11.07
CA GLU A 104 -16.09 -2.63 -11.76
C GLU A 104 -16.52 -1.59 -12.80
N ALA A 105 -16.22 -0.31 -12.56
CA ALA A 105 -16.41 0.78 -13.52
C ALA A 105 -15.34 0.80 -14.64
N GLY A 106 -14.38 -0.12 -14.62
CA GLY A 106 -13.36 -0.27 -15.68
C GLY A 106 -12.08 0.53 -15.45
N TYR A 107 -11.89 1.16 -14.28
CA TYR A 107 -10.70 1.94 -13.99
C TYR A 107 -9.58 1.08 -13.39
N ASN A 108 -8.37 1.20 -13.95
CA ASN A 108 -7.16 0.80 -13.22
C ASN A 108 -6.87 1.85 -12.14
N VAL A 109 -6.55 1.40 -10.93
CA VAL A 109 -6.41 2.28 -9.77
C VAL A 109 -5.02 2.17 -9.18
N PHE A 110 -4.32 3.30 -9.12
CA PHE A 110 -3.19 3.46 -8.22
C PHE A 110 -3.70 4.14 -6.95
N VAL A 111 -3.58 3.46 -5.82
CA VAL A 111 -3.99 3.96 -4.50
C VAL A 111 -2.77 4.12 -3.61
N SER A 112 -2.75 5.20 -2.83
CA SER A 112 -1.79 5.38 -1.75
C SER A 112 -2.45 5.99 -0.52
N ASP A 113 -1.99 5.61 0.67
CA ASP A 113 -2.43 6.21 1.93
C ASP A 113 -2.05 7.71 1.99
N ALA A 114 -2.75 8.48 2.82
CA ALA A 114 -2.56 9.93 2.94
C ALA A 114 -1.18 10.32 3.49
N ASP A 115 -0.54 9.42 4.23
CA ASP A 115 0.83 9.55 4.73
C ASP A 115 1.86 9.02 3.73
N THR A 116 1.69 9.42 2.46
CA THR A 116 2.67 9.21 1.40
C THR A 116 3.08 10.54 0.76
N VAL A 117 4.31 10.61 0.25
CA VAL A 117 4.81 11.75 -0.53
C VAL A 117 5.31 11.24 -1.86
N TRP A 118 4.69 11.72 -2.95
CA TRP A 118 5.03 11.38 -4.33
C TRP A 118 6.04 12.38 -4.89
N PHE A 119 7.13 11.88 -5.48
CA PHE A 119 8.20 12.68 -6.08
C PHE A 119 8.18 12.63 -7.61
N SER A 120 7.72 11.53 -8.19
CA SER A 120 7.58 11.35 -9.64
C SER A 120 6.51 10.30 -9.96
N ASP A 121 6.14 10.16 -11.23
CA ASP A 121 5.10 9.20 -11.61
C ASP A 121 5.60 7.75 -11.73
N PRO A 122 4.72 6.75 -11.50
CA PRO A 122 5.07 5.33 -11.54
C PRO A 122 4.74 4.65 -12.87
N TRP A 123 4.48 5.43 -13.93
CA TRP A 123 3.85 4.92 -15.16
C TRP A 123 4.77 4.04 -16.02
N ASP A 124 6.07 4.26 -15.93
CA ASP A 124 7.14 3.45 -16.51
C ASP A 124 7.23 2.04 -15.91
N ILE A 125 6.77 1.85 -14.67
CA ILE A 125 6.78 0.58 -13.95
C ILE A 125 5.50 -0.21 -14.22
N VAL A 126 4.34 0.45 -14.10
CA VAL A 126 3.04 -0.24 -14.24
C VAL A 126 2.59 -0.39 -15.70
N GLY A 127 3.28 0.28 -16.63
CA GLY A 127 3.04 0.16 -18.07
C GLY A 127 1.81 0.92 -18.53
N LYS A 128 1.72 2.22 -18.21
CA LYS A 128 0.67 3.10 -18.76
C LYS A 128 0.79 3.17 -20.29
N GLU A 129 -0.34 3.15 -20.99
CA GLU A 129 -0.35 3.30 -22.44
C GLU A 129 0.36 4.58 -22.88
N GLY A 130 1.20 4.47 -23.90
CA GLY A 130 2.02 5.59 -24.40
C GLY A 130 3.27 5.91 -23.56
N VAL A 131 3.48 5.26 -22.41
CA VAL A 131 4.70 5.42 -21.60
C VAL A 131 5.61 4.21 -21.82
N PRO A 132 6.86 4.42 -22.29
CA PRO A 132 7.82 3.32 -22.42
C PRO A 132 8.07 2.64 -21.07
N SER A 133 7.88 1.32 -21.01
CA SER A 133 8.22 0.57 -19.81
C SER A 133 9.73 0.52 -19.61
N ARG A 134 10.14 0.55 -18.34
CA ARG A 134 11.52 0.26 -17.97
C ARG A 134 11.85 -1.21 -18.25
N SER A 135 13.10 -1.48 -18.63
CA SER A 135 13.55 -2.82 -19.05
C SER A 135 13.37 -3.89 -17.95
N ASP A 136 13.59 -3.53 -16.69
CA ASP A 136 13.40 -4.41 -15.54
C ASP A 136 11.93 -4.63 -15.17
N SER A 137 11.03 -3.74 -15.61
CA SER A 137 9.62 -3.70 -15.23
C SER A 137 8.71 -4.25 -16.33
N LYS A 138 9.30 -4.80 -17.40
CA LYS A 138 8.58 -5.34 -18.56
C LYS A 138 7.55 -6.43 -18.21
N LEU A 139 7.71 -7.12 -17.08
CA LEU A 139 6.75 -8.13 -16.59
C LEU A 139 5.70 -7.53 -15.64
N LEU A 140 6.04 -6.44 -14.94
CA LEU A 140 5.15 -5.81 -13.97
C LEU A 140 3.89 -5.25 -14.62
N ARG A 141 3.98 -4.82 -15.89
CA ARG A 141 2.82 -4.40 -16.70
C ARG A 141 1.79 -5.51 -16.95
N GLU A 142 2.11 -6.77 -16.66
CA GLU A 142 1.23 -7.91 -16.83
C GLU A 142 0.59 -8.36 -15.51
N ALA A 143 0.91 -7.66 -14.42
CA ALA A 143 0.31 -7.88 -13.11
C ALA A 143 -1.12 -7.33 -13.04
N ASP A 144 -1.95 -8.12 -12.37
CA ASP A 144 -3.26 -7.71 -11.88
C ASP A 144 -3.09 -6.75 -10.69
N ILE A 145 -2.13 -7.05 -9.81
CA ILE A 145 -1.83 -6.27 -8.61
C ILE A 145 -0.32 -6.02 -8.50
N LEU A 146 0.08 -4.77 -8.26
CA LEU A 146 1.41 -4.44 -7.73
C LEU A 146 1.26 -3.88 -6.33
N VAL A 147 2.12 -4.32 -5.41
CA VAL A 147 2.02 -3.97 -3.99
C VAL A 147 3.39 -3.56 -3.44
N SER A 148 3.42 -2.56 -2.57
CA SER A 148 4.65 -2.21 -1.83
C SER A 148 4.93 -3.22 -0.72
N THR A 149 6.12 -3.16 -0.12
CA THR A 149 6.55 -4.14 0.88
C THR A 149 6.95 -3.48 2.19
N ASP A 150 6.67 -4.19 3.28
CA ASP A 150 7.13 -3.87 4.62
C ASP A 150 8.51 -4.50 4.91
N CYS A 151 9.15 -5.11 3.90
CA CYS A 151 10.56 -5.52 3.99
C CYS A 151 11.46 -4.30 4.23
N ILE A 152 12.34 -4.42 5.23
CA ILE A 152 13.32 -3.38 5.61
C ILE A 152 14.76 -3.74 5.19
N ASP A 153 14.93 -4.86 4.50
CA ASP A 153 16.22 -5.27 3.95
C ASP A 153 16.30 -4.88 2.47
N TYR A 154 17.08 -3.84 2.16
CA TYR A 154 17.29 -3.39 0.78
C TYR A 154 17.82 -4.49 -0.13
N SER A 155 18.62 -5.42 0.42
CA SER A 155 19.28 -6.46 -0.38
C SER A 155 18.29 -7.51 -0.92
N GLU A 156 17.08 -7.56 -0.36
CA GLU A 156 16.00 -8.47 -0.77
C GLU A 156 15.17 -7.94 -1.95
N ASP A 157 15.40 -6.71 -2.45
CA ASP A 157 14.56 -6.11 -3.53
C ASP A 157 14.54 -6.94 -4.83
N LEU A 158 15.61 -7.71 -5.09
CA LEU A 158 15.69 -8.69 -6.18
C LEU A 158 15.85 -10.13 -5.65
N GLY A 159 15.51 -10.34 -4.38
CA GLY A 159 15.59 -11.61 -3.70
C GLY A 159 14.37 -12.50 -3.98
N PRO A 160 14.55 -13.84 -4.01
CA PRO A 160 13.43 -14.76 -4.23
C PRO A 160 12.47 -14.78 -3.03
N GLY A 161 12.92 -14.30 -1.86
CA GLY A 161 12.12 -14.20 -0.64
C GLY A 161 11.15 -13.03 -0.63
N LEU A 162 11.30 -12.03 -1.52
CA LEU A 162 10.56 -10.77 -1.44
C LEU A 162 9.03 -10.95 -1.39
N ALA A 163 8.54 -11.90 -2.17
CA ALA A 163 7.11 -12.25 -2.24
C ALA A 163 6.58 -13.01 -1.01
N ALA A 164 7.45 -13.46 -0.11
CA ALA A 164 7.06 -14.03 1.19
C ALA A 164 6.97 -12.96 2.29
N HIS A 165 7.66 -11.82 2.15
CA HIS A 165 7.60 -10.72 3.13
C HIS A 165 6.20 -10.13 3.24
N GLU A 166 5.91 -9.52 4.39
CA GLU A 166 4.68 -8.74 4.56
C GLU A 166 4.59 -7.63 3.52
N HIS A 167 3.43 -7.59 2.86
CA HIS A 167 3.11 -6.60 1.86
C HIS A 167 2.33 -5.46 2.50
N ASN A 168 2.61 -4.25 2.05
CA ASN A 168 2.01 -3.06 2.59
C ASN A 168 0.85 -2.59 1.71
N THR A 169 -0.34 -2.40 2.29
CA THR A 169 -1.52 -1.98 1.50
C THR A 169 -1.61 -0.48 1.31
N GLY A 170 -0.68 0.28 1.87
CA GLY A 170 -0.64 1.74 1.76
C GLY A 170 -0.15 2.24 0.41
N ILE A 171 0.37 1.37 -0.47
CA ILE A 171 0.61 1.69 -1.88
C ILE A 171 0.29 0.46 -2.73
N LEU A 172 -0.74 0.57 -3.59
CA LEU A 172 -1.18 -0.51 -4.47
C LEU A 172 -1.44 0.03 -5.89
N TRP A 173 -1.11 -0.78 -6.89
CA TRP A 173 -1.66 -0.68 -8.24
C TRP A 173 -2.59 -1.86 -8.47
N LEU A 174 -3.81 -1.59 -8.91
CA LEU A 174 -4.84 -2.59 -9.17
C LEU A 174 -5.34 -2.41 -10.61
N ARG A 175 -5.17 -3.45 -11.43
CA ARG A 175 -5.72 -3.50 -12.78
C ARG A 175 -7.17 -3.97 -12.73
N SER A 176 -8.04 -3.32 -13.48
CA SER A 176 -9.44 -3.72 -13.68
C SER A 176 -9.52 -5.02 -14.48
N THR A 177 -9.38 -6.15 -13.79
CA THR A 177 -9.60 -7.50 -14.33
C THR A 177 -10.66 -8.22 -13.51
N PRO A 178 -11.36 -9.23 -14.07
CA PRO A 178 -12.32 -10.03 -13.31
C PRO A 178 -11.70 -10.64 -12.03
N SER A 179 -10.43 -11.04 -12.11
CA SER A 179 -9.69 -11.60 -10.97
C SER A 179 -9.40 -10.56 -9.89
N THR A 180 -8.98 -9.35 -10.26
CA THR A 180 -8.77 -8.26 -9.28
C THR A 180 -10.07 -7.85 -8.61
N ILE A 181 -11.18 -7.76 -9.35
CA ILE A 181 -12.50 -7.42 -8.81
C ILE A 181 -12.97 -8.49 -7.81
N ALA A 182 -12.79 -9.77 -8.16
CA ALA A 182 -13.14 -10.86 -7.25
C ALA A 182 -12.25 -10.88 -6.00
N PHE A 183 -10.96 -10.58 -6.15
CA PHE A 183 -10.03 -10.46 -5.03
C PHE A 183 -10.41 -9.30 -4.08
N THR A 184 -10.74 -8.10 -4.59
CA THR A 184 -11.14 -6.96 -3.74
C THR A 184 -12.45 -7.22 -3.02
N LYS A 185 -13.39 -7.94 -3.65
CA LYS A 185 -14.62 -8.41 -3.00
C LYS A 185 -14.33 -9.36 -1.84
N GLU A 186 -13.44 -10.34 -2.03
CA GLU A 186 -13.04 -11.25 -0.94
C GLU A 186 -12.32 -10.47 0.18
N TRP A 187 -11.41 -9.56 -0.19
CA TRP A 187 -10.69 -8.70 0.75
C TRP A 187 -11.64 -7.86 1.60
N GLN A 188 -12.66 -7.24 1.00
CA GLN A 188 -13.70 -6.52 1.72
C GLN A 188 -14.38 -7.41 2.77
N VAL A 189 -14.86 -8.58 2.35
CA VAL A 189 -15.61 -9.51 3.22
C VAL A 189 -14.73 -9.97 4.40
N ARG A 190 -13.47 -10.31 4.14
CA ARG A 190 -12.56 -10.75 5.20
C ARG A 190 -12.13 -9.62 6.13
N ALA A 191 -11.86 -8.44 5.60
CA ALA A 191 -11.54 -7.26 6.42
C ALA A 191 -12.68 -6.87 7.37
N LEU A 192 -13.95 -7.12 6.98
CA LEU A 192 -15.10 -6.95 7.88
C LEU A 192 -15.20 -8.06 8.93
N ALA A 193 -14.91 -9.30 8.56
CA ALA A 193 -15.10 -10.47 9.41
C ALA A 193 -13.94 -10.70 10.40
N THR A 194 -12.75 -10.15 10.13
CA THR A 194 -11.55 -10.44 10.91
C THR A 194 -11.66 -9.94 12.36
N THR A 195 -11.30 -10.81 13.31
CA THR A 195 -11.37 -10.49 14.75
C THR A 195 -10.01 -10.10 15.33
N ASP A 196 -8.93 -10.54 14.69
CA ASP A 196 -7.56 -10.46 15.17
C ASP A 196 -6.62 -9.69 14.22
N GLY A 197 -7.10 -9.33 13.02
CA GLY A 197 -6.33 -8.59 12.03
C GLY A 197 -6.97 -7.26 11.61
N HIS A 198 -6.44 -6.71 10.54
CA HIS A 198 -6.97 -5.56 9.82
C HIS A 198 -6.87 -5.79 8.30
N ASP A 199 -7.14 -4.76 7.50
CA ASP A 199 -7.14 -4.85 6.03
C ASP A 199 -5.84 -5.41 5.46
N GLN A 200 -4.67 -4.91 5.86
CA GLN A 200 -3.40 -5.42 5.38
C GLN A 200 -3.13 -6.86 5.86
N THR A 201 -3.54 -7.23 7.07
CA THR A 201 -3.47 -8.62 7.53
C THR A 201 -4.27 -9.53 6.60
N GLU A 202 -5.52 -9.17 6.31
CA GLU A 202 -6.38 -9.97 5.44
C GLU A 202 -5.94 -9.95 3.98
N PHE A 203 -5.41 -8.83 3.50
CA PHE A 203 -4.80 -8.75 2.17
C PHE A 203 -3.67 -9.77 2.03
N ASN A 204 -2.74 -9.82 2.99
CA ASN A 204 -1.64 -10.78 2.98
C ASN A 204 -2.14 -12.23 3.12
N ARG A 205 -3.09 -12.49 4.03
CA ARG A 205 -3.71 -13.82 4.22
C ARG A 205 -4.33 -14.35 2.92
N ILE A 206 -5.10 -13.52 2.21
CA ILE A 206 -5.74 -13.90 0.94
C ILE A 206 -4.70 -14.06 -0.16
N LEU A 207 -3.84 -13.05 -0.35
CA LEU A 207 -2.89 -12.99 -1.45
C LEU A 207 -1.91 -14.18 -1.41
N LYS A 208 -1.36 -14.47 -0.23
CA LYS A 208 -0.40 -15.57 -0.03
C LYS A 208 -1.09 -16.91 0.20
N GLY A 209 -2.37 -16.91 0.55
CA GLY A 209 -3.12 -18.12 0.89
C GLY A 209 -2.82 -18.69 2.28
N TRP A 210 -2.43 -17.87 3.25
CA TRP A 210 -2.03 -18.29 4.61
C TRP A 210 -3.09 -17.98 5.68
N TYR A 211 -3.11 -18.83 6.70
CA TYR A 211 -3.58 -18.53 8.06
C TYR A 211 -2.44 -18.87 9.02
N GLU A 212 -2.10 -17.99 9.96
CA GLU A 212 -1.08 -18.30 10.97
C GLU A 212 -1.53 -19.45 11.88
N PRO A 213 -0.64 -20.41 12.20
CA PRO A 213 -0.92 -21.41 13.23
C PRO A 213 -1.15 -20.72 14.57
N GLY A 214 -2.36 -20.85 15.14
CA GLY A 214 -2.73 -20.27 16.44
C GLY A 214 -3.87 -19.25 16.42
N VAL A 215 -4.28 -18.78 15.23
CA VAL A 215 -5.54 -18.06 15.05
C VAL A 215 -6.66 -19.08 14.78
N GLU A 216 -6.99 -19.86 15.82
CA GLU A 216 -8.06 -20.86 15.75
C GLU A 216 -9.45 -20.20 15.85
N GLY A 217 -9.97 -19.73 14.73
CA GLY A 217 -11.36 -19.26 14.60
C GLY A 217 -12.09 -19.92 13.44
N ARG A 218 -12.67 -21.11 13.65
CA ARG A 218 -13.62 -21.90 12.81
C ARG A 218 -13.42 -22.05 11.28
N LEU A 219 -12.50 -21.35 10.63
CA LEU A 219 -12.24 -21.40 9.19
C LEU A 219 -10.95 -22.17 8.83
N SER A 220 -10.13 -22.54 9.82
CA SER A 220 -8.86 -23.25 9.59
C SER A 220 -9.01 -24.78 9.50
N ARG A 221 -10.09 -25.36 10.05
CA ARG A 221 -10.21 -26.84 10.10
C ARG A 221 -10.56 -27.50 8.77
N ASP A 222 -11.02 -26.73 7.78
CA ASP A 222 -11.34 -27.23 6.43
C ASP A 222 -10.31 -26.83 5.36
N SER A 223 -9.27 -26.05 5.69
CA SER A 223 -8.37 -25.48 4.66
C SER A 223 -7.09 -26.29 4.39
N GLY A 224 -6.64 -27.16 5.31
CA GLY A 224 -5.59 -28.15 5.04
C GLY A 224 -4.22 -27.62 4.59
N LEU A 225 -3.81 -26.42 5.02
CA LEU A 225 -2.55 -25.79 4.60
C LEU A 225 -1.53 -25.76 5.74
N ASP A 226 -0.63 -26.75 5.76
CA ASP A 226 0.64 -26.71 6.50
C ASP A 226 1.78 -26.59 5.47
N PHE A 227 2.69 -25.62 5.65
CA PHE A 227 3.97 -25.30 4.95
C PHE A 227 4.02 -23.91 4.26
N PRO A 228 5.19 -23.24 4.33
CA PRO A 228 5.33 -21.90 3.79
C PRO A 228 5.28 -21.90 2.27
N TYR A 229 4.29 -21.18 1.75
CA TYR A 229 4.14 -20.88 0.33
C TYR A 229 5.44 -20.32 -0.27
N MET A 230 6.02 -21.03 -1.24
CA MET A 230 6.81 -20.37 -2.26
C MET A 230 5.86 -19.92 -3.36
N PRO A 231 5.90 -18.65 -3.78
CA PRO A 231 5.06 -18.17 -4.85
C PRO A 231 5.37 -18.92 -6.14
N ALA A 232 4.32 -19.38 -6.84
CA ALA A 232 4.50 -19.98 -8.14
C ALA A 232 4.88 -18.88 -9.14
N TYR A 233 6.17 -18.79 -9.48
CA TYR A 233 6.67 -17.85 -10.48
C TYR A 233 5.90 -17.99 -11.79
N VAL A 234 5.45 -16.87 -12.35
CA VAL A 234 4.86 -16.82 -13.69
C VAL A 234 6.00 -16.91 -14.68
N ASN A 235 6.02 -17.95 -15.52
CA ASN A 235 7.00 -18.05 -16.60
C ASN A 235 6.57 -17.17 -17.78
N GLU A 236 7.49 -16.87 -18.71
CA GLU A 236 7.16 -16.09 -19.91
C GLU A 236 5.98 -16.64 -20.73
N GLN A 237 5.81 -17.96 -20.74
CA GLN A 237 4.70 -18.66 -21.40
C GLN A 237 3.37 -18.52 -20.63
N ASP A 238 3.44 -18.29 -19.32
CA ASP A 238 2.27 -18.13 -18.44
C ASP A 238 1.82 -16.66 -18.35
N ILE A 239 2.65 -15.70 -18.80
CA ILE A 239 2.33 -14.26 -18.79
C ILE A 239 1.01 -13.99 -19.54
N LEU A 240 0.88 -14.61 -20.71
CA LEU A 240 -0.27 -14.44 -21.61
C LEU A 240 -1.49 -15.25 -21.17
N VAL A 241 -1.36 -16.12 -20.15
CA VAL A 241 -2.50 -16.87 -19.63
C VAL A 241 -3.43 -15.87 -18.93
N PRO A 242 -4.67 -15.71 -19.42
CA PRO A 242 -5.64 -14.84 -18.77
C PRO A 242 -5.87 -15.29 -17.33
N THR A 243 -6.02 -14.32 -16.43
CA THR A 243 -6.38 -14.61 -15.06
C THR A 243 -7.87 -14.92 -14.99
N ASP A 244 -8.22 -15.93 -14.19
CA ASP A 244 -9.59 -16.41 -14.05
C ASP A 244 -9.91 -16.52 -12.54
N PRO A 245 -10.91 -15.77 -12.04
CA PRO A 245 -11.29 -15.82 -10.63
C PRO A 245 -11.81 -17.21 -10.18
N GLN A 246 -12.20 -18.08 -11.11
CA GLN A 246 -12.63 -19.46 -10.83
C GLN A 246 -11.48 -20.47 -10.85
N ARG A 247 -10.28 -20.06 -11.31
CA ARG A 247 -9.11 -20.95 -11.33
C ARG A 247 -8.75 -21.36 -9.91
N ASP A 248 -8.31 -22.60 -9.74
CA ASP A 248 -7.72 -23.00 -8.47
C ASP A 248 -6.54 -23.93 -8.73
N LEU A 249 -5.34 -23.44 -8.45
CA LEU A 249 -4.11 -24.23 -8.48
C LEU A 249 -3.81 -24.87 -7.12
N THR A 250 -4.68 -24.71 -6.10
CA THR A 250 -4.54 -25.50 -4.88
C THR A 250 -4.81 -26.96 -5.18
N VAL A 251 -3.81 -27.79 -4.88
CA VAL A 251 -4.00 -29.23 -4.86
C VAL A 251 -4.52 -29.58 -3.47
N HIS A 252 -5.81 -29.90 -3.38
CA HIS A 252 -6.38 -30.43 -2.16
C HIS A 252 -5.74 -31.79 -1.81
N GLY A 253 -5.03 -31.85 -0.68
CA GLY A 253 -4.90 -33.09 0.09
C GLY A 253 -3.96 -34.17 -0.43
N ASP A 254 -2.73 -33.86 -0.84
CA ASP A 254 -1.66 -34.85 -0.69
C ASP A 254 -0.56 -34.28 0.21
N LYS A 255 -0.42 -34.85 1.41
CA LYS A 255 0.70 -34.61 2.34
C LYS A 255 2.07 -34.87 1.71
N ARG A 256 2.10 -35.43 0.48
CA ARG A 256 3.28 -35.67 -0.35
C ARG A 256 3.60 -34.54 -1.35
N MET A 257 2.90 -33.41 -1.31
CA MET A 257 3.38 -32.17 -1.93
C MET A 257 4.15 -31.29 -0.94
N GLY A 258 5.16 -31.88 -0.30
CA GLY A 258 6.45 -31.19 -0.38
C GLY A 258 6.73 -31.01 -1.87
N MET A 259 6.84 -29.76 -2.34
CA MET A 259 6.98 -29.45 -3.78
C MET A 259 7.90 -30.47 -4.44
N ARG A 260 7.41 -31.16 -5.48
CA ARG A 260 8.27 -32.09 -6.24
C ARG A 260 9.54 -31.31 -6.61
N PRO A 261 10.75 -31.80 -6.33
CA PRO A 261 12.00 -31.07 -6.53
C PRO A 261 12.10 -30.38 -7.90
N GLN A 262 11.53 -30.98 -8.94
CA GLN A 262 11.45 -30.44 -10.30
C GLN A 262 10.68 -29.11 -10.43
N MET A 263 9.62 -28.90 -9.65
CA MET A 263 8.85 -27.64 -9.66
C MET A 263 9.61 -26.52 -8.96
N LEU A 264 10.26 -26.84 -7.84
CA LEU A 264 11.19 -25.93 -7.14
C LEU A 264 12.35 -25.54 -8.05
N GLU A 265 12.95 -26.53 -8.72
CA GLU A 265 14.03 -26.31 -9.67
C GLU A 265 13.59 -25.43 -10.84
N LYS A 266 12.39 -25.65 -11.40
CA LYS A 266 11.86 -24.80 -12.47
C LYS A 266 11.63 -23.35 -12.00
N ALA A 267 11.02 -23.16 -10.83
CA ALA A 267 10.81 -21.85 -10.23
C ALA A 267 12.14 -21.12 -9.99
N TRP A 268 13.09 -21.82 -9.38
CA TRP A 268 14.44 -21.31 -9.12
C TRP A 268 15.19 -20.94 -10.41
N ASN A 269 15.07 -21.76 -11.45
CA ASN A 269 15.67 -21.49 -12.76
C ASN A 269 15.03 -20.26 -13.44
N THR A 270 13.72 -20.08 -13.31
CA THR A 270 13.05 -18.87 -13.82
C THR A 270 13.50 -17.62 -13.07
N PHE A 271 13.50 -17.65 -11.74
CA PHE A 271 14.05 -16.57 -10.91
C PHE A 271 15.47 -16.19 -11.33
N ASN A 272 16.38 -17.17 -11.43
CA ASN A 272 17.77 -16.92 -11.80
C ASN A 272 17.90 -16.32 -13.21
N ARG A 273 17.07 -16.74 -14.17
CA ARG A 273 17.06 -16.15 -15.52
C ARG A 273 16.61 -14.70 -15.49
N HIS A 274 15.52 -14.40 -14.79
CA HIS A 274 15.04 -13.02 -14.67
C HIS A 274 16.08 -12.14 -13.97
N LYS A 275 16.69 -12.64 -12.88
CA LYS A 275 17.79 -11.95 -12.19
C LYS A 275 18.99 -11.67 -13.11
N GLN A 276 19.42 -12.64 -13.91
CA GLN A 276 20.51 -12.45 -14.90
C GLN A 276 20.17 -11.41 -15.97
N GLN A 277 18.90 -11.31 -16.33
CA GLN A 277 18.40 -10.34 -17.31
C GLN A 277 17.98 -9.00 -16.69
N ASN A 278 18.17 -8.83 -15.38
CA ASN A 278 17.71 -7.69 -14.60
C ASN A 278 16.21 -7.39 -14.79
N ILE A 279 15.38 -8.43 -14.67
CA ILE A 279 13.93 -8.36 -14.78
C ILE A 279 13.32 -8.68 -13.43
N ARG A 280 12.27 -7.94 -13.06
CA ARG A 280 11.50 -8.17 -11.84
C ARG A 280 10.45 -9.25 -12.05
N ASP A 281 10.36 -10.13 -11.06
CA ASP A 281 9.46 -11.27 -11.08
C ASP A 281 7.99 -10.89 -10.88
N ILE A 282 7.13 -11.74 -11.45
CA ILE A 282 5.69 -11.76 -11.24
C ILE A 282 5.26 -13.15 -10.81
N TYR A 283 4.26 -13.21 -9.94
CA TYR A 283 3.91 -14.38 -9.17
C TYR A 283 2.44 -14.71 -9.37
N TRP A 284 2.12 -15.98 -9.58
CA TRP A 284 0.78 -16.48 -9.34
C TRP A 284 0.54 -16.37 -7.83
N MET A 285 -0.54 -15.72 -7.45
CA MET A 285 -0.98 -15.49 -6.07
C MET A 285 -2.47 -15.82 -5.97
N TRP A 286 -3.02 -15.82 -4.76
CA TRP A 286 -4.43 -16.16 -4.51
C TRP A 286 -4.81 -17.47 -5.17
N ARG A 287 -4.03 -18.53 -4.87
CA ARG A 287 -4.22 -19.88 -5.43
C ARG A 287 -4.14 -19.95 -6.96
N GLY A 288 -3.35 -19.06 -7.57
CA GLY A 288 -3.17 -19.00 -9.02
C GLY A 288 -4.29 -18.29 -9.77
N ARG A 289 -5.18 -17.59 -9.06
CA ARG A 289 -6.28 -16.81 -9.65
C ARG A 289 -5.83 -15.45 -10.15
N LEU A 290 -4.77 -14.88 -9.58
CA LEU A 290 -4.27 -13.56 -9.97
C LEU A 290 -2.75 -13.54 -10.10
N LYS A 291 -2.24 -12.65 -10.94
CA LYS A 291 -0.82 -12.34 -11.08
C LYS A 291 -0.48 -11.11 -10.23
N ALA A 292 0.40 -11.26 -9.24
CA ALA A 292 0.88 -10.15 -8.42
C ALA A 292 2.39 -9.96 -8.56
N ALA A 293 2.86 -8.74 -8.33
CA ALA A 293 4.27 -8.47 -8.14
C ALA A 293 4.52 -7.37 -7.11
N ILE A 294 5.76 -7.27 -6.65
CA ILE A 294 6.16 -6.31 -5.63
C ILE A 294 6.74 -5.08 -6.34
N LEU A 295 6.31 -3.90 -5.91
CA LEU A 295 6.83 -2.64 -6.40
C LEU A 295 8.32 -2.50 -6.01
N PRO A 296 9.17 -1.92 -6.88
CA PRO A 296 10.60 -1.76 -6.60
C PRO A 296 10.86 -1.07 -5.26
N MET A 297 11.51 -1.75 -4.32
CA MET A 297 11.77 -1.21 -2.98
C MET A 297 12.60 0.07 -3.03
N ALA A 298 13.53 0.15 -3.98
CA ALA A 298 14.39 1.32 -4.17
C ALA A 298 13.62 2.61 -4.53
N GLU A 299 12.39 2.48 -5.03
CA GLU A 299 11.59 3.60 -5.55
C GLU A 299 10.26 3.80 -4.81
N PHE A 300 9.73 2.74 -4.21
CA PHE A 300 8.53 2.73 -3.39
C PHE A 300 8.91 2.46 -1.94
N LEU A 301 9.52 3.46 -1.33
CA LEU A 301 10.21 3.32 -0.07
C LEU A 301 9.21 3.32 1.10
N ASN A 302 9.37 2.36 2.02
CA ASN A 302 8.80 2.52 3.35
C ASN A 302 9.64 3.49 4.18
N GLY A 303 9.08 3.99 5.28
CA GLY A 303 9.72 5.05 6.05
C GLY A 303 11.03 4.59 6.72
N HIS A 304 11.16 3.31 7.08
CA HIS A 304 12.44 2.81 7.59
C HIS A 304 13.54 2.95 6.54
N MET A 305 13.26 2.57 5.29
CA MET A 305 14.21 2.66 4.18
C MET A 305 14.59 4.11 3.88
N TYR A 306 13.61 5.01 3.89
CA TYR A 306 13.81 6.42 3.55
C TYR A 306 14.49 7.22 4.67
N PHE A 307 13.93 7.20 5.88
CA PHE A 307 14.34 8.07 6.99
C PHE A 307 15.46 7.46 7.84
N THR A 308 15.47 6.13 8.02
CA THR A 308 16.45 5.47 8.90
C THR A 308 17.67 4.97 8.14
N ARG A 309 17.44 4.28 7.02
CA ARG A 309 18.52 3.71 6.19
C ARG A 309 19.05 4.68 5.14
N ARG A 310 18.28 5.71 4.79
CA ARG A 310 18.59 6.71 3.75
C ARG A 310 19.05 6.05 2.45
N VAL A 311 18.36 5.00 2.01
CA VAL A 311 18.80 4.20 0.85
C VAL A 311 18.84 4.99 -0.45
N GLN A 312 18.04 6.06 -0.55
CA GLN A 312 18.06 7.02 -1.64
C GLN A 312 19.38 7.80 -1.76
N GLU A 313 20.20 7.82 -0.71
CA GLU A 313 21.51 8.48 -0.68
C GLU A 313 22.65 7.52 -1.03
N TYR A 314 22.37 6.22 -1.24
CA TYR A 314 23.39 5.24 -1.58
C TYR A 314 23.96 5.49 -2.99
N PRO A 315 25.25 5.16 -3.24
CA PRO A 315 25.83 5.29 -4.57
C PRO A 315 25.06 4.47 -5.61
N GLY A 316 24.54 5.16 -6.64
CA GLY A 316 23.76 4.53 -7.71
C GLY A 316 22.31 4.17 -7.32
N ALA A 317 21.80 4.68 -6.19
CA ALA A 317 20.41 4.51 -5.81
C ALA A 317 19.46 5.06 -6.89
N ALA A 318 18.34 4.35 -7.09
CA ALA A 318 17.26 4.85 -7.92
C ALA A 318 16.63 6.09 -7.27
N GLN A 319 16.12 7.00 -8.10
CA GLN A 319 15.36 8.14 -7.60
C GLN A 319 14.02 7.67 -7.04
N PRO A 320 13.70 7.98 -5.78
CA PRO A 320 12.42 7.62 -5.20
C PRO A 320 11.25 8.13 -6.03
N LYS A 321 10.23 7.29 -6.23
CA LYS A 321 8.95 7.70 -6.81
C LYS A 321 7.97 8.13 -5.72
N VAL A 322 8.02 7.44 -4.59
CA VAL A 322 7.17 7.71 -3.43
C VAL A 322 7.81 7.20 -2.16
N VAL A 323 7.57 7.88 -1.04
CA VAL A 323 7.81 7.38 0.31
C VAL A 323 6.50 7.22 1.06
N HIS A 324 6.32 6.08 1.72
CA HIS A 324 5.23 5.81 2.65
C HIS A 324 5.75 5.85 4.08
N LEU A 325 5.10 6.58 4.97
CA LEU A 325 5.56 6.82 6.35
C LEU A 325 5.28 5.66 7.32
N THR A 326 5.29 4.43 6.83
CA THR A 326 5.36 3.25 7.69
C THR A 326 6.67 3.23 8.47
N TYR A 327 6.65 2.57 9.62
CA TYR A 327 7.77 2.53 10.57
C TYR A 327 8.23 3.89 11.13
N GLN A 328 7.43 4.95 10.94
CA GLN A 328 7.60 6.20 11.68
C GLN A 328 6.67 6.19 12.90
N PHE A 329 7.27 6.40 14.07
CA PHE A 329 6.63 6.28 15.37
C PHE A 329 6.53 7.65 16.06
N GLY A 330 5.80 7.71 17.17
CA GLY A 330 5.51 8.96 17.89
C GLY A 330 4.12 9.52 17.62
N ASP A 331 3.27 8.74 16.95
CA ASP A 331 1.85 9.05 16.81
C ASP A 331 1.11 8.78 18.13
N THR A 332 0.09 9.58 18.41
CA THR A 332 -0.77 9.47 19.61
C THR A 332 -2.15 8.94 19.21
N ALA A 333 -3.03 8.70 20.19
CA ALA A 333 -4.44 8.38 19.94
C ALA A 333 -5.20 9.53 19.25
N ASP A 334 -4.67 10.75 19.35
CA ASP A 334 -5.33 11.95 18.89
C ASP A 334 -4.82 12.38 17.51
N TYR A 335 -3.52 12.19 17.24
CA TYR A 335 -2.91 12.69 16.01
C TYR A 335 -1.56 12.03 15.65
N VAL A 336 -1.24 12.09 14.35
CA VAL A 336 -0.04 11.53 13.67
C VAL A 336 1.20 12.43 13.76
N TYR A 337 1.61 12.77 14.98
CA TYR A 337 2.72 13.70 15.22
C TYR A 337 4.04 13.18 14.65
N GLY A 338 4.38 11.92 14.90
CA GLY A 338 5.68 11.37 14.53
C GLY A 338 5.93 11.44 13.04
N LYS A 339 4.92 11.02 12.25
CA LYS A 339 4.95 11.11 10.79
C LYS A 339 5.09 12.54 10.29
N ARG A 340 4.34 13.47 10.88
CA ARG A 340 4.40 14.88 10.48
C ARG A 340 5.79 15.47 10.72
N GLN A 341 6.39 15.19 11.88
CA GLN A 341 7.74 15.71 12.17
C GLN A 341 8.78 15.12 11.22
N ARG A 342 8.67 13.84 10.85
CA ARG A 342 9.56 13.24 9.82
C ARG A 342 9.44 13.92 8.46
N LEU A 343 8.23 14.29 8.05
CA LEU A 343 8.05 15.06 6.82
C LEU A 343 8.70 16.44 6.93
N ARG A 344 8.57 17.12 8.07
CA ARG A 344 9.17 18.44 8.31
C ARG A 344 10.70 18.41 8.29
N GLU A 345 11.31 17.40 8.90
CA GLU A 345 12.78 17.24 8.95
C GLU A 345 13.42 17.32 7.55
N LEU A 346 12.72 16.83 6.53
CA LEU A 346 13.21 16.78 5.15
C LEU A 346 12.47 17.74 4.20
N GLY A 347 11.73 18.72 4.73
CA GLY A 347 11.03 19.73 3.93
C GLY A 347 9.91 19.17 3.05
N MET A 348 9.32 18.04 3.44
CA MET A 348 8.24 17.35 2.72
C MET A 348 6.84 17.66 3.28
N TRP A 349 6.77 18.56 4.28
CA TRP A 349 5.54 19.02 4.87
C TRP A 349 5.22 20.43 4.40
N GLU A 350 4.16 20.55 3.60
CA GLU A 350 3.83 21.78 2.89
C GLU A 350 2.61 22.48 3.50
N MET A 351 2.01 21.87 4.53
CA MET A 351 0.89 22.43 5.29
C MET A 351 1.35 23.25 6.49
N GLU A 352 2.55 23.84 6.40
CA GLU A 352 3.12 24.61 7.48
C GLU A 352 2.51 26.01 7.56
N GLU A 353 2.32 26.52 8.78
CA GLU A 353 1.98 27.93 8.96
C GLU A 353 3.20 28.79 8.63
N ALA A 354 3.00 29.93 7.96
CA ALA A 354 4.09 30.77 7.46
C ALA A 354 5.04 31.25 8.57
N ASP A 355 4.56 31.32 9.81
CA ASP A 355 5.32 31.74 10.98
C ASP A 355 5.89 30.58 11.80
N TYR A 356 5.64 29.30 11.44
CA TYR A 356 6.03 28.15 12.26
C TYR A 356 7.49 28.23 12.68
N PHE A 357 8.45 28.27 11.76
CA PHE A 357 9.89 28.34 12.09
C PHE A 357 10.36 29.67 12.70
N SER A 358 9.48 30.65 12.87
CA SER A 358 9.82 31.99 13.36
C SER A 358 9.17 32.36 14.71
N LYS A 359 8.20 31.57 15.18
CA LYS A 359 7.33 31.93 16.30
C LYS A 359 7.79 31.36 17.64
N ASP A 360 8.36 30.16 17.63
CA ASP A 360 8.83 29.46 18.82
C ASP A 360 10.37 29.32 18.83
N ASP A 361 10.93 28.98 19.99
CA ASP A 361 12.36 28.69 20.15
C ASP A 361 12.71 27.33 19.53
N TYR A 362 13.09 27.31 18.25
CA TYR A 362 13.55 26.09 17.58
C TYR A 362 15.06 25.90 17.73
N ILE A 363 15.45 24.69 18.11
CA ILE A 363 16.83 24.22 17.93
C ILE A 363 16.94 23.66 16.51
N TYR A 364 17.55 24.41 15.61
CA TYR A 364 17.90 23.92 14.27
C TYR A 364 19.31 23.29 14.32
N ILE A 365 19.39 21.97 14.11
CA ILE A 365 20.68 21.28 13.94
C ILE A 365 20.94 21.20 12.44
N THR A 366 21.85 22.04 11.96
CA THR A 366 22.25 22.06 10.55
C THR A 366 23.26 20.93 10.31
N ASP A 367 23.16 20.21 9.19
CA ASP A 367 24.21 19.26 8.75
C ASP A 367 25.54 19.97 8.39
N VAL A 368 25.61 21.30 8.46
CA VAL A 368 26.83 22.11 8.27
C VAL A 368 27.72 22.14 9.53
N GLY A 369 27.71 21.05 10.31
CA GLY A 369 28.62 20.84 11.44
C GLY A 369 30.11 20.74 11.05
N SER A 370 30.45 20.80 9.76
CA SER A 370 31.83 20.71 9.27
C SER A 370 32.37 21.95 8.55
N LEU A 371 31.56 22.99 8.30
CA LEU A 371 32.01 24.20 7.59
C LEU A 371 31.39 25.50 8.12
N CYS A 372 31.35 25.69 9.43
CA CYS A 372 31.10 27.02 9.98
C CYS A 372 32.40 27.85 9.87
N PRO A 373 32.47 28.94 9.06
CA PRO A 373 33.57 29.88 9.14
C PRO A 373 33.52 30.52 10.53
N ALA A 374 34.66 30.62 11.20
CA ALA A 374 34.81 31.08 12.59
C ALA A 374 34.37 32.55 12.86
N SER A 375 33.60 33.17 11.97
CA SER A 375 33.25 34.59 12.01
C SER A 375 31.75 34.90 11.94
N MET A 376 30.85 33.91 12.06
CA MET A 376 29.44 34.23 12.36
C MET A 376 29.21 34.20 13.89
N PRO A 377 28.59 35.25 14.46
CA PRO A 377 28.24 35.26 15.86
C PRO A 377 27.18 34.19 16.12
N PHE A 378 27.51 33.21 16.96
CA PHE A 378 26.56 32.27 17.53
C PHE A 378 25.44 33.05 18.21
N LEU A 379 24.23 33.01 17.67
CA LEU A 379 23.03 33.33 18.43
C LEU A 379 22.49 32.03 19.01
N ILE A 380 22.93 31.71 20.23
CA ILE A 380 22.13 30.91 21.16
C ILE A 380 21.44 31.95 22.02
N THR A 381 20.17 32.26 21.72
CA THR A 381 19.29 32.91 22.69
C THR A 381 18.64 31.80 23.51
N LEU A 382 18.95 31.79 24.81
CA LEU A 382 18.30 30.97 25.84
C LEU A 382 16.95 31.57 26.24
#